data_AF-A0A336N718-F1
#
_entry.id   AF-A0A336N718-F1
#
_cell.length_a   1.000
_cell.length_b   1.000
_cell.length_c   1.000
_cell.angle_alpha   90.00
_cell.angle_beta   90.00
_cell.angle_gamma   90.00
#
_symmetry.space_group_name_H-M   'P 1'
#
loop_
_entity.id
_entity.type
_entity.pdbx_description
1 polymer ?
#
loop_
_entity_poly.entity_id
_entity_poly.type
_entity_poly.pdbx_seq_one_letter_code
_entity_poly.pdbx_strand_id
1 'polypeptide(L)'
;MRDSRRDSNGIALGDHSKATGGLAMALGSFAKAEKNGGVAIGTASRSAGINSLAMMRQSAATGDYSTAIGSVAWAAGKSSFALGASATAKGNQSIAIGSLEQKVSPSGSGVPITKYNGLDNTQTNGDRSMALGTAAKTNGDDSFAIGYKAHTGEFKIEHDNYLKENVTSPEQSKKANKAIAVGTRALAQKESSIAFGYEASSLGVNAISIGANAKAAKDNVVAIGQGATATESGSMAIGQGAQSTFKNSLALGTGTVVNHVDGGQSKFTSQNYDVENGVISIANVGKERRIINLAAGRNDTDAVNVAQLQYVNKNLAKSIGGDNYTGYSDADGHTYQAPVFNIKMLNTTMSKQLLKQHKQTMSVLIAQIRQATVIMTIKARKLQVLLHWVTQLPLVRQRPILLLLV
;
A
#
# COMPACT_ATOMS: atom_id res chain seq x y z
N MET A 1 38.31 37.29 51.02
CA MET A 1 37.32 37.96 51.89
C MET A 1 36.00 37.22 51.73
N ARG A 2 35.41 36.74 52.83
CA ARG A 2 34.15 35.96 52.84
C ARG A 2 32.96 36.90 52.70
N ASP A 3 32.10 36.67 51.70
CA ASP A 3 30.81 37.33 51.57
C ASP A 3 29.74 36.59 52.40
N SER A 4 28.80 37.36 52.91
CA SER A 4 27.76 37.12 53.90
C SER A 4 26.55 36.31 53.41
N ARG A 5 26.70 35.49 52.36
CA ARG A 5 25.69 34.50 51.95
C ARG A 5 26.27 33.12 52.19
N ARG A 6 25.51 32.23 52.84
CA ARG A 6 25.89 30.84 53.17
C ARG A 6 25.99 29.94 51.92
N ASP A 7 26.63 30.41 50.86
CA ASP A 7 27.00 29.56 49.73
C ASP A 7 28.30 28.85 50.12
N SER A 8 28.19 27.53 50.28
CA SER A 8 29.31 26.65 50.61
C SER A 8 30.49 26.82 49.65
N ASN A 9 31.71 26.83 50.19
CA ASN A 9 32.96 27.10 49.46
C ASN A 9 33.05 26.24 48.19
N GLY A 10 33.07 26.88 47.02
CA GLY A 10 33.41 26.22 45.77
C GLY A 10 34.93 26.00 45.63
N ILE A 11 35.32 25.08 44.75
CA ILE A 11 36.73 24.84 44.38
C ILE A 11 36.95 25.44 43.00
N ALA A 12 37.89 26.39 42.87
CA ALA A 12 38.31 26.94 41.58
C ALA A 12 39.82 26.74 41.42
N LEU A 13 40.24 25.98 40.42
CA LEU A 13 41.65 25.68 40.14
C LEU A 13 41.95 25.92 38.65
N GLY A 14 42.78 26.93 38.36
CA GLY A 14 43.18 27.31 37.00
C GLY A 14 43.05 28.81 36.76
N ASP A 15 43.83 29.33 35.82
CA ASP A 15 43.81 30.74 35.44
C ASP A 15 42.41 31.19 34.98
N HIS A 16 41.88 32.29 35.52
CA HIS A 16 40.52 32.79 35.27
C HIS A 16 39.36 31.79 35.55
N SER A 17 39.61 30.70 36.29
CA SER A 17 38.54 29.78 36.71
C SER A 17 37.58 30.43 37.71
N LYS A 18 36.29 30.07 37.67
CA LYS A 18 35.25 30.64 38.52
C LYS A 18 34.29 29.56 39.03
N ALA A 19 34.23 29.35 40.34
CA ALA A 19 33.20 28.55 41.00
C ALA A 19 32.33 29.49 41.85
N THR A 20 31.21 29.98 41.31
CA THR A 20 30.36 31.00 41.96
C THR A 20 29.12 30.41 42.62
N GLY A 21 28.72 29.20 42.28
CA GLY A 21 27.61 28.51 42.95
C GLY A 21 28.04 27.83 44.26
N GLY A 22 27.10 27.59 45.17
CA GLY A 22 27.38 26.82 46.38
C GLY A 22 27.74 25.36 46.06
N LEU A 23 28.79 24.81 46.67
CA LEU A 23 29.33 23.46 46.36
C LEU A 23 29.86 23.31 44.91
N ALA A 24 30.09 24.41 44.20
CA ALA A 24 30.53 24.35 42.81
C ALA A 24 32.02 23.94 42.70
N MET A 25 32.39 23.26 41.61
CA MET A 25 33.77 22.90 41.29
C MET A 25 34.11 23.36 39.88
N ALA A 26 35.17 24.14 39.72
CA ALA A 26 35.71 24.59 38.44
C ALA A 26 37.21 24.24 38.36
N LEU A 27 37.57 23.32 37.47
CA LEU A 27 38.94 22.84 37.26
C LEU A 27 39.35 23.08 35.80
N GLY A 28 40.31 23.97 35.56
CA GLY A 28 40.83 24.31 34.24
C GLY A 28 40.82 25.82 33.98
N SER A 29 41.70 26.28 33.09
CA SER A 29 41.76 27.70 32.72
C SER A 29 40.42 28.14 32.09
N PHE A 30 39.86 29.26 32.55
CA PHE A 30 38.53 29.78 32.16
C PHE A 30 37.34 28.85 32.44
N ALA A 31 37.50 27.77 33.22
CA ALA A 31 36.38 26.91 33.62
C ALA A 31 35.39 27.68 34.50
N LYS A 32 34.09 27.49 34.30
CA LYS A 32 33.02 28.20 35.03
C LYS A 32 31.98 27.23 35.56
N ALA A 33 31.77 27.23 36.87
CA ALA A 33 30.66 26.57 37.54
C ALA A 33 29.79 27.63 38.25
N GLU A 34 28.65 27.96 37.63
CA GLU A 34 27.91 29.20 37.91
C GLU A 34 26.77 29.03 38.94
N LYS A 35 26.25 27.80 39.10
CA LYS A 35 25.10 27.47 39.95
C LYS A 35 25.44 26.38 40.97
N ASN A 36 24.55 26.19 41.94
CA ASN A 36 24.74 25.26 43.06
C ASN A 36 25.00 23.84 42.57
N GLY A 37 26.02 23.17 43.13
CA GLY A 37 26.44 21.82 42.78
C GLY A 37 26.96 21.66 41.35
N GLY A 38 27.21 22.76 40.64
CA GLY A 38 27.77 22.73 39.28
C GLY A 38 29.23 22.27 39.27
N VAL A 39 29.58 21.41 38.32
CA VAL A 39 30.93 20.87 38.15
C VAL A 39 31.41 21.13 36.73
N ALA A 40 32.48 21.92 36.57
CA ALA A 40 33.11 22.24 35.31
C ALA A 40 34.57 21.76 35.33
N ILE A 41 34.93 20.80 34.48
CA ILE A 41 36.26 20.21 34.41
C ILE A 41 36.79 20.29 32.98
N GLY A 42 37.76 21.15 32.73
CA GLY A 42 38.41 21.35 31.43
C GLY A 42 38.48 22.83 31.05
N THR A 43 39.44 23.16 30.18
CA THR A 43 39.65 24.55 29.73
C THR A 43 38.39 25.13 29.09
N ALA A 44 37.93 26.28 29.58
CA ALA A 44 36.71 26.96 29.15
C ALA A 44 35.43 26.09 29.21
N SER A 45 35.42 25.03 30.02
CA SER A 45 34.18 24.28 30.32
C SER A 45 33.21 25.16 31.12
N ARG A 46 31.90 24.95 30.94
CA ARG A 46 30.86 25.76 31.57
C ARG A 46 29.71 24.91 32.11
N SER A 47 29.63 24.78 33.42
CA SER A 47 28.46 24.27 34.13
C SER A 47 27.62 25.46 34.60
N ALA A 48 26.47 25.69 33.96
CA ALA A 48 25.60 26.83 34.22
C ALA A 48 24.22 26.45 34.79
N GLY A 49 23.83 25.17 34.76
CA GLY A 49 22.63 24.68 35.44
C GLY A 49 22.89 24.21 36.88
N ILE A 50 21.85 24.12 37.70
CA ILE A 50 21.93 23.54 39.05
C ILE A 50 22.32 22.06 38.95
N ASN A 51 23.24 21.58 39.78
CA ASN A 51 23.75 20.20 39.79
C ASN A 51 24.14 19.69 38.39
N SER A 52 24.66 20.57 37.54
CA SER A 52 25.07 20.23 36.17
C SER A 52 26.55 19.83 36.12
N LEU A 53 26.93 19.03 35.13
CA LEU A 53 28.31 18.55 34.93
C LEU A 53 28.78 18.88 33.50
N ALA A 54 29.83 19.67 33.36
CA ALA A 54 30.50 19.96 32.10
C ALA A 54 31.95 19.44 32.16
N MET A 55 32.32 18.50 31.29
CA MET A 55 33.65 17.89 31.25
C MET A 55 34.28 17.95 29.86
N MET A 56 35.59 18.23 29.82
CA MET A 56 36.43 18.53 28.66
C MET A 56 36.30 19.95 28.11
N ARG A 57 37.22 20.29 27.21
CA ARG A 57 37.44 21.65 26.71
C ARG A 57 36.19 22.21 26.02
N GLN A 58 35.75 23.40 26.44
CA GLN A 58 34.55 24.09 25.91
C GLN A 58 33.24 23.30 25.97
N SER A 59 33.15 22.25 26.79
CA SER A 59 31.87 21.61 27.10
C SER A 59 30.95 22.60 27.83
N ALA A 60 29.64 22.48 27.64
CA ALA A 60 28.64 23.33 28.28
C ALA A 60 27.45 22.51 28.77
N ALA A 61 27.18 22.53 30.08
CA ALA A 61 25.99 21.96 30.68
C ALA A 61 25.14 23.11 31.23
N THR A 62 24.19 23.59 30.44
CA THR A 62 23.43 24.81 30.73
C THR A 62 22.03 24.53 31.29
N GLY A 63 21.50 23.33 31.12
CA GLY A 63 20.26 22.91 31.76
C GLY A 63 20.46 22.45 33.20
N ASP A 64 19.46 22.60 34.06
CA ASP A 64 19.51 22.03 35.42
C ASP A 64 19.60 20.50 35.35
N TYR A 65 20.42 19.90 36.20
CA TYR A 65 20.74 18.46 36.23
C TYR A 65 21.31 17.92 34.91
N SER A 66 21.76 18.80 34.00
CA SER A 66 22.30 18.39 32.72
C SER A 66 23.76 17.93 32.82
N THR A 67 24.17 17.05 31.91
CA THR A 67 25.54 16.55 31.84
C THR A 67 26.06 16.65 30.41
N ALA A 68 27.18 17.34 30.22
CA ALA A 68 27.88 17.46 28.95
C ALA A 68 29.32 16.97 29.10
N ILE A 69 29.67 15.87 28.43
CA ILE A 69 31.00 15.26 28.49
C ILE A 69 31.54 15.14 27.06
N GLY A 70 32.48 16.01 26.69
CA GLY A 70 33.06 16.01 25.35
C GLY A 70 33.53 17.40 24.95
N SER A 71 34.59 17.46 24.13
CA SER A 71 35.04 18.73 23.58
C SER A 71 33.90 19.40 22.80
N VAL A 72 33.51 20.60 23.23
CA VAL A 72 32.40 21.37 22.64
C VAL A 72 31.03 20.64 22.70
N ALA A 73 30.87 19.66 23.61
CA ALA A 73 29.56 19.06 23.88
C ALA A 73 28.64 20.07 24.57
N TRP A 74 27.33 20.02 24.30
CA TRP A 74 26.36 20.94 24.88
C TRP A 74 25.09 20.23 25.34
N ALA A 75 24.83 20.23 26.65
CA ALA A 75 23.58 19.77 27.25
C ALA A 75 22.76 20.98 27.69
N ALA A 76 21.78 21.36 26.88
CA ALA A 76 20.99 22.58 27.05
C ALA A 76 19.67 22.35 27.79
N GLY A 77 19.03 21.20 27.58
CA GLY A 77 17.75 20.87 28.20
C GLY A 77 17.89 20.47 29.68
N LYS A 78 16.81 20.62 30.46
CA LYS A 78 16.78 20.16 31.85
C LYS A 78 16.92 18.63 31.90
N SER A 79 17.77 18.12 32.78
CA SER A 79 18.08 16.68 32.91
C SER A 79 18.55 16.03 31.60
N SER A 80 19.14 16.83 30.70
CA SER A 80 19.66 16.33 29.43
C SER A 80 21.07 15.76 29.57
N PHE A 81 21.45 14.85 28.68
CA PHE A 81 22.76 14.20 28.67
C PHE A 81 23.39 14.28 27.28
N ALA A 82 24.58 14.87 27.16
CA ALA A 82 25.37 14.97 25.95
C ALA A 82 26.76 14.34 26.14
N LEU A 83 27.11 13.33 25.34
CA LEU A 83 28.40 12.63 25.41
C LEU A 83 29.03 12.52 24.01
N GLY A 84 30.25 13.03 23.88
CA GLY A 84 31.05 13.01 22.65
C GLY A 84 31.31 14.41 22.07
N ALA A 85 32.28 14.52 21.16
CA ALA A 85 32.67 15.80 20.59
C ALA A 85 31.51 16.44 19.79
N SER A 86 31.15 17.68 20.11
CA SER A 86 29.98 18.41 19.55
C SER A 86 28.62 17.76 19.78
N ALA A 87 28.50 16.72 20.61
CA ALA A 87 27.20 16.13 20.95
C ALA A 87 26.30 17.20 21.61
N THR A 88 25.05 17.31 21.16
CA THR A 88 24.16 18.41 21.53
C THR A 88 22.78 17.92 21.97
N ALA A 89 22.43 18.08 23.24
CA ALA A 89 21.14 17.69 23.79
C ALA A 89 20.29 18.92 24.16
N LYS A 90 19.36 19.33 23.29
CA LYS A 90 18.57 20.57 23.48
C LYS A 90 17.24 20.35 24.20
N GLY A 91 16.62 19.18 24.03
CA GLY A 91 15.34 18.86 24.67
C GLY A 91 15.48 18.53 26.15
N ASN A 92 14.41 18.72 26.92
CA ASN A 92 14.37 18.27 28.31
C ASN A 92 14.41 16.75 28.36
N GLN A 93 15.17 16.19 29.30
CA GLN A 93 15.36 14.74 29.46
C GLN A 93 15.90 14.07 28.20
N SER A 94 16.50 14.83 27.27
CA SER A 94 17.00 14.29 26.02
C SER A 94 18.43 13.77 26.15
N ILE A 95 18.79 12.80 25.32
CA ILE A 95 20.07 12.11 25.35
C ILE A 95 20.73 12.22 23.98
N ALA A 96 21.92 12.78 23.88
CA ALA A 96 22.72 12.82 22.66
C ALA A 96 24.08 12.16 22.91
N ILE A 97 24.33 11.00 22.32
CA ILE A 97 25.58 10.25 22.49
C ILE A 97 26.18 9.95 21.13
N GLY A 98 27.33 10.54 20.83
CA GLY A 98 28.05 10.23 19.61
C GLY A 98 29.25 11.14 19.42
N SER A 99 30.28 10.61 18.78
CA SER A 99 31.48 11.36 18.44
C SER A 99 31.58 11.49 16.93
N LEU A 100 32.14 12.61 16.48
CA LEU A 100 32.50 12.85 15.09
C LEU A 100 33.99 13.16 14.99
N GLU A 101 34.54 13.12 13.78
CA GLU A 101 35.90 13.58 13.53
C GLU A 101 35.99 15.08 13.83
N GLN A 102 36.98 15.46 14.66
CA GLN A 102 37.22 16.86 14.97
C GLN A 102 37.61 17.62 13.70
N LYS A 103 37.12 18.85 13.57
CA LYS A 103 37.53 19.71 12.45
C LYS A 103 39.04 19.92 12.51
N VAL A 104 39.71 19.88 11.37
CA VAL A 104 41.13 20.20 11.25
C VAL A 104 41.31 21.66 10.85
N SER A 105 42.42 22.27 11.25
CA SER A 105 42.74 23.64 10.88
C SER A 105 42.78 23.79 9.34
N PRO A 106 42.15 24.84 8.77
CA PRO A 106 42.22 25.14 7.34
C PRO A 106 43.64 25.42 6.84
N SER A 107 44.60 25.70 7.73
CA SER A 107 45.99 26.02 7.41
C SER A 107 46.85 24.83 6.95
N GLY A 108 46.25 23.69 6.63
CA GLY A 108 46.96 22.52 6.08
C GLY A 108 47.85 21.75 7.07
N SER A 109 47.93 22.19 8.33
CA SER A 109 48.78 21.58 9.37
C SER A 109 48.23 20.27 9.94
N GLY A 110 47.02 19.85 9.55
CA GLY A 110 46.38 18.64 10.09
C GLY A 110 46.04 18.69 11.58
N VAL A 111 46.26 19.83 12.23
CA VAL A 111 46.01 20.00 13.67
C VAL A 111 44.50 20.04 13.91
N PRO A 112 43.95 19.12 14.74
CA PRO A 112 42.56 19.19 15.15
C PRO A 112 42.29 20.48 15.90
N ILE A 113 41.29 21.23 15.43
CA ILE A 113 40.75 22.37 16.16
C ILE A 113 39.49 21.94 16.89
N THR A 114 39.43 22.34 18.14
CA THR A 114 38.24 22.27 18.98
C THR A 114 37.25 23.36 18.56
N LYS A 115 36.54 23.10 17.47
CA LYS A 115 35.45 23.92 16.94
C LYS A 115 34.19 23.06 16.91
N TYR A 116 33.05 23.66 17.25
CA TYR A 116 31.76 22.99 17.16
C TYR A 116 31.47 22.58 15.71
N ASN A 117 31.09 21.33 15.48
CA ASN A 117 30.61 20.87 14.18
C ASN A 117 29.08 20.79 14.18
N GLY A 118 28.42 21.89 13.82
CA GLY A 118 26.96 21.92 13.72
C GLY A 118 26.37 21.20 12.50
N LEU A 119 27.20 20.71 11.56
CA LEU A 119 26.71 20.00 10.38
C LEU A 119 26.49 18.52 10.68
N ASP A 120 27.48 17.87 11.30
CA ASP A 120 27.48 16.41 11.54
C ASP A 120 27.40 16.06 13.04
N ASN A 121 27.05 16.99 13.91
CA ASN A 121 26.81 16.71 15.33
C ASN A 121 25.72 15.65 15.53
N THR A 122 25.92 14.87 16.59
CA THR A 122 24.84 14.09 17.19
C THR A 122 23.94 15.07 17.96
N GLN A 123 22.65 15.12 17.64
CA GLN A 123 21.77 16.18 18.15
C GLN A 123 20.38 15.70 18.52
N THR A 124 19.90 16.05 19.71
CA THR A 124 18.49 15.91 20.07
C THR A 124 17.82 17.27 20.24
N ASN A 125 16.63 17.43 19.66
CA ASN A 125 15.88 18.70 19.71
C ASN A 125 14.55 18.61 20.48
N GLY A 126 13.93 17.43 20.54
CA GLY A 126 12.66 17.24 21.27
C GLY A 126 12.84 16.77 22.70
N ASP A 127 11.81 16.97 23.51
CA ASP A 127 11.77 16.48 24.89
C ASP A 127 11.70 14.95 24.93
N ARG A 128 12.35 14.33 25.92
CA ARG A 128 12.45 12.87 26.09
C ARG A 128 12.92 12.12 24.83
N SER A 129 13.71 12.79 23.99
CA SER A 129 14.23 12.21 22.76
C SER A 129 15.67 11.71 22.91
N MET A 130 16.07 10.75 22.08
CA MET A 130 17.38 10.11 22.15
C MET A 130 18.05 10.02 20.77
N ALA A 131 19.27 10.52 20.65
CA ALA A 131 20.14 10.33 19.49
C ALA A 131 21.41 9.57 19.92
N LEU A 132 21.68 8.42 19.30
CA LEU A 132 22.86 7.59 19.57
C LEU A 132 23.58 7.25 18.26
N GLY A 133 24.87 7.59 18.15
CA GLY A 133 25.70 7.34 16.98
C GLY A 133 26.13 8.63 16.28
N THR A 134 27.22 8.54 15.52
CA THR A 134 27.79 9.70 14.82
C THR A 134 26.79 10.32 13.86
N ALA A 135 26.55 11.63 14.02
CA ALA A 135 25.60 12.41 13.23
C ALA A 135 24.13 11.93 13.31
N ALA A 136 23.77 11.15 14.32
CA ALA A 136 22.36 10.83 14.59
C ALA A 136 21.61 12.08 15.07
N LYS A 137 20.41 12.32 14.57
CA LYS A 137 19.62 13.50 14.97
C LYS A 137 18.15 13.20 15.22
N THR A 138 17.58 13.83 16.24
CA THR A 138 16.13 13.82 16.46
C THR A 138 15.51 15.19 16.34
N ASN A 139 14.34 15.28 15.69
CA ASN A 139 13.51 16.48 15.60
C ASN A 139 12.05 16.11 15.88
N GLY A 140 11.64 16.20 17.14
CA GLY A 140 10.32 15.81 17.63
C GLY A 140 10.42 15.21 19.03
N ASP A 141 9.37 15.38 19.83
CA ASP A 141 9.32 14.87 21.20
C ASP A 141 9.17 13.34 21.20
N ASP A 142 9.66 12.68 22.26
CA ASP A 142 9.56 11.23 22.44
C ASP A 142 10.14 10.41 21.27
N SER A 143 11.10 10.98 20.51
CA SER A 143 11.66 10.37 19.31
C SER A 143 13.05 9.77 19.51
N PHE A 144 13.37 8.72 18.75
CA PHE A 144 14.58 7.92 18.91
C PHE A 144 15.33 7.79 17.57
N ALA A 145 16.58 8.22 17.51
CA ALA A 145 17.48 8.03 16.36
C ALA A 145 18.74 7.27 16.80
N ILE A 146 18.97 6.08 16.26
CA ILE A 146 20.12 5.24 16.61
C ILE A 146 20.84 4.77 15.35
N GLY A 147 22.12 5.09 15.20
CA GLY A 147 22.97 4.69 14.08
C GLY A 147 23.66 5.86 13.39
N TYR A 148 24.62 5.55 12.51
CA TYR A 148 25.33 6.58 11.74
C TYR A 148 24.35 7.35 10.86
N LYS A 149 24.23 8.67 11.04
CA LYS A 149 23.32 9.53 10.28
C LYS A 149 21.84 9.11 10.32
N ALA A 150 21.39 8.44 11.38
CA ALA A 150 19.96 8.18 11.59
C ALA A 150 19.22 9.50 11.91
N HIS A 151 18.03 9.73 11.32
CA HIS A 151 17.26 10.96 11.54
C HIS A 151 15.78 10.68 11.85
N THR A 152 15.26 11.31 12.91
CA THR A 152 13.82 11.52 13.08
C THR A 152 13.46 12.97 12.76
N GLY A 153 12.37 13.17 12.02
CA GLY A 153 11.94 14.48 11.53
C GLY A 153 12.86 15.03 10.44
N GLU A 154 12.55 16.23 9.97
CA GLU A 154 13.31 16.86 8.89
C GLU A 154 14.22 17.98 9.41
N PHE A 155 15.29 18.23 8.67
CA PHE A 155 16.30 19.23 8.95
C PHE A 155 16.65 19.98 7.69
N LYS A 156 17.13 21.21 7.85
CA LYS A 156 17.65 22.05 6.77
C LYS A 156 19.09 22.43 7.04
N ILE A 157 19.83 22.72 5.98
CA ILE A 157 21.19 23.25 6.07
C ILE A 157 21.12 24.76 5.95
N GLU A 158 21.66 25.47 6.92
CA GLU A 158 21.68 26.94 6.97
C GLU A 158 23.09 27.43 7.30
N HIS A 159 23.42 28.66 6.90
CA HIS A 159 24.71 29.27 7.23
C HIS A 159 24.64 29.96 8.60
N ASP A 160 25.48 29.53 9.54
CA ASP A 160 25.55 30.13 10.87
C ASP A 160 26.49 31.34 10.89
N ASN A 161 25.97 32.49 11.30
CA ASN A 161 26.69 33.76 11.31
C ASN A 161 27.84 33.83 12.33
N TYR A 162 27.78 33.04 13.40
CA TYR A 162 28.79 33.02 14.46
C TYR A 162 29.92 32.06 14.11
N LEU A 163 29.59 30.87 13.62
CA LEU A 163 30.55 29.84 13.21
C LEU A 163 31.16 30.12 11.83
N LYS A 164 30.49 30.93 11.00
CA LYS A 164 30.81 31.19 9.59
C LYS A 164 30.83 29.90 8.76
N GLU A 165 29.92 28.98 9.06
CA GLU A 165 29.87 27.63 8.51
C GLU A 165 28.43 27.16 8.35
N ASN A 166 28.23 26.14 7.52
CA ASN A 166 26.94 25.50 7.39
C ASN A 166 26.65 24.60 8.60
N VAL A 167 25.42 24.66 9.09
CA VAL A 167 24.91 23.85 10.20
C VAL A 167 23.61 23.17 9.81
N THR A 168 23.31 22.06 10.48
CA THR A 168 22.02 21.39 10.36
C THR A 168 21.05 21.95 11.40
N SER A 169 20.02 22.66 10.96
CA SER A 169 18.95 23.19 11.79
C SER A 169 17.72 22.30 11.75
N PRO A 170 17.07 21.99 12.88
CA PRO A 170 15.79 21.28 12.88
C PRO A 170 14.71 22.15 12.21
N GLU A 171 13.95 21.57 11.28
CA GLU A 171 12.83 22.26 10.66
C GLU A 171 11.61 22.18 11.60
N GLN A 172 11.19 23.32 12.17
CA GLN A 172 10.19 23.35 13.25
C GLN A 172 8.81 22.89 12.77
N SER A 173 8.50 23.12 11.48
CA SER A 173 7.25 22.69 10.85
C SER A 173 7.21 21.19 10.49
N LYS A 174 8.33 20.48 10.65
CA LYS A 174 8.53 19.08 10.22
C LYS A 174 9.04 18.19 11.35
N LYS A 175 8.51 18.41 12.56
CA LYS A 175 8.74 17.54 13.71
C LYS A 175 8.11 16.17 13.48
N ALA A 176 8.80 15.14 13.93
CA ALA A 176 8.35 13.75 13.94
C ALA A 176 8.28 13.27 15.40
N ASN A 177 7.19 13.61 16.08
CA ASN A 177 6.95 13.17 17.45
C ASN A 177 6.80 11.65 17.47
N LYS A 178 7.33 10.98 18.51
CA LYS A 178 7.24 9.51 18.70
C LYS A 178 7.86 8.68 17.57
N ALA A 179 8.64 9.31 16.70
CA ALA A 179 9.26 8.62 15.58
C ALA A 179 10.49 7.82 16.02
N ILE A 180 10.74 6.70 15.35
CA ILE A 180 11.85 5.77 15.65
C ILE A 180 12.64 5.53 14.38
N ALA A 181 13.90 5.94 14.33
CA ALA A 181 14.85 5.65 13.26
C ALA A 181 16.03 4.86 13.81
N VAL A 182 16.17 3.60 13.41
CA VAL A 182 17.24 2.70 13.88
C VAL A 182 17.96 2.09 12.69
N GLY A 183 19.26 2.34 12.58
CA GLY A 183 20.11 1.87 11.49
C GLY A 183 20.89 3.00 10.84
N THR A 184 21.97 2.64 10.14
CA THR A 184 22.75 3.61 9.38
C THR A 184 21.87 4.28 8.33
N ARG A 185 21.79 5.62 8.38
CA ARG A 185 21.00 6.46 7.48
C ARG A 185 19.50 6.14 7.47
N ALA A 186 18.97 5.54 8.54
CA ALA A 186 17.53 5.34 8.69
C ALA A 186 16.80 6.69 8.86
N LEU A 187 15.65 6.84 8.22
CA LEU A 187 14.86 8.07 8.17
C LEU A 187 13.42 7.83 8.60
N ALA A 188 13.01 8.41 9.73
CA ALA A 188 11.62 8.42 10.19
C ALA A 188 11.11 9.87 10.25
N GLN A 189 10.50 10.36 9.17
CA GLN A 189 10.35 11.80 8.93
C GLN A 189 9.05 12.42 9.48
N LYS A 190 8.08 11.62 9.92
CA LYS A 190 6.74 12.08 10.35
C LYS A 190 6.34 11.47 11.69
N GLU A 191 5.26 12.00 12.25
CA GLU A 191 4.73 11.54 13.54
C GLU A 191 4.49 10.02 13.56
N SER A 192 4.93 9.39 14.64
CA SER A 192 4.80 7.94 14.92
C SER A 192 5.33 7.04 13.80
N SER A 193 6.21 7.54 12.93
CA SER A 193 6.81 6.72 11.88
C SER A 193 8.00 5.90 12.42
N ILE A 194 8.16 4.69 11.89
CA ILE A 194 9.17 3.72 12.33
C ILE A 194 10.01 3.33 11.12
N ALA A 195 11.32 3.57 11.17
CA ALA A 195 12.28 3.13 10.18
C ALA A 195 13.37 2.29 10.85
N PHE A 196 13.47 1.02 10.49
CA PHE A 196 14.42 0.07 11.06
C PHE A 196 15.23 -0.62 9.95
N GLY A 197 16.52 -0.32 9.84
CA GLY A 197 17.43 -0.92 8.86
C GLY A 197 18.36 0.11 8.19
N TYR A 198 19.37 -0.40 7.48
CA TYR A 198 20.25 0.44 6.63
C TYR A 198 19.41 1.17 5.57
N GLU A 199 19.42 2.50 5.57
CA GLU A 199 18.66 3.34 4.63
C GLU A 199 17.14 3.05 4.58
N ALA A 200 16.56 2.52 5.67
CA ALA A 200 15.11 2.40 5.80
C ALA A 200 14.45 3.79 5.85
N SER A 201 13.32 3.98 5.15
CA SER A 201 12.74 5.31 4.90
C SER A 201 11.22 5.34 5.08
N SER A 202 10.78 5.91 6.20
CA SER A 202 9.37 6.09 6.57
C SER A 202 8.98 7.58 6.49
N LEU A 203 8.31 7.95 5.39
CA LEU A 203 8.10 9.32 4.95
C LEU A 203 6.71 9.89 5.30
N GLY A 204 5.75 9.02 5.66
CA GLY A 204 4.40 9.40 6.06
C GLY A 204 4.12 9.20 7.54
N VAL A 205 3.01 9.77 8.02
CA VAL A 205 2.51 9.59 9.39
C VAL A 205 2.16 8.12 9.62
N ASN A 206 2.54 7.56 10.77
CA ASN A 206 2.36 6.14 11.10
C ASN A 206 3.01 5.16 10.09
N ALA A 207 3.91 5.64 9.23
CA ALA A 207 4.56 4.79 8.23
C ALA A 207 5.60 3.88 8.89
N ILE A 208 5.64 2.61 8.48
CA ILE A 208 6.55 1.60 9.03
C ILE A 208 7.42 1.05 7.88
N SER A 209 8.74 1.17 8.00
CA SER A 209 9.73 0.61 7.09
C SER A 209 10.70 -0.25 7.87
N ILE A 210 10.73 -1.56 7.62
CA ILE A 210 11.62 -2.50 8.30
C ILE A 210 12.39 -3.30 7.26
N GLY A 211 13.72 -3.17 7.25
CA GLY A 211 14.60 -3.82 6.29
C GLY A 211 15.51 -2.81 5.57
N ALA A 212 16.63 -3.29 5.05
CA ALA A 212 17.55 -2.42 4.33
C ALA A 212 16.89 -1.85 3.07
N ASN A 213 16.92 -0.53 2.89
CA ASN A 213 16.25 0.19 1.79
C ASN A 213 14.72 -0.02 1.73
N ALA A 214 14.08 -0.45 2.83
CA ALA A 214 12.62 -0.49 2.89
C ALA A 214 12.06 0.94 2.84
N LYS A 215 10.95 1.14 2.10
CA LYS A 215 10.37 2.46 1.88
C LYS A 215 8.85 2.47 2.04
N ALA A 216 8.38 3.24 3.01
CA ALA A 216 6.97 3.55 3.23
C ALA A 216 6.73 5.04 2.95
N ALA A 217 6.15 5.36 1.78
CA ALA A 217 6.19 6.72 1.24
C ALA A 217 5.04 7.65 1.68
N LYS A 218 3.91 7.10 2.14
CA LYS A 218 2.71 7.84 2.54
C LYS A 218 2.22 7.41 3.92
N ASP A 219 1.12 8.02 4.36
CA ASP A 219 0.54 7.80 5.68
C ASP A 219 -0.05 6.39 5.81
N ASN A 220 0.11 5.80 6.99
CA ASN A 220 -0.41 4.47 7.35
C ASN A 220 0.10 3.34 6.43
N VAL A 221 1.30 3.50 5.91
CA VAL A 221 1.93 2.55 4.97
C VAL A 221 2.89 1.62 5.70
N VAL A 222 2.93 0.35 5.29
CA VAL A 222 3.84 -0.66 5.85
C VAL A 222 4.73 -1.25 4.76
N ALA A 223 6.04 -1.19 4.92
CA ALA A 223 7.02 -1.82 4.05
C ALA A 223 7.98 -2.68 4.89
N ILE A 224 7.93 -4.00 4.74
CA ILE A 224 8.73 -4.95 5.52
C ILE A 224 9.49 -5.87 4.56
N GLY A 225 10.81 -5.81 4.59
CA GLY A 225 11.71 -6.58 3.74
C GLY A 225 12.78 -5.70 3.09
N GLN A 226 13.92 -6.28 2.73
CA GLN A 226 14.96 -5.55 2.00
C GLN A 226 14.40 -5.05 0.66
N GLY A 227 14.48 -3.75 0.41
CA GLY A 227 13.93 -3.10 -0.79
C GLY A 227 12.40 -3.15 -0.91
N ALA A 228 11.67 -3.55 0.13
CA ALA A 228 10.20 -3.51 0.12
C ALA A 228 9.72 -2.06 -0.03
N THR A 229 8.79 -1.81 -0.94
CA THR A 229 8.36 -0.45 -1.28
C THR A 229 6.84 -0.36 -1.30
N ALA A 230 6.28 0.52 -0.48
CA ALA A 230 4.86 0.80 -0.44
C ALA A 230 4.66 2.32 -0.59
N THR A 231 3.89 2.74 -1.60
CA THR A 231 3.88 4.15 -2.05
C THR A 231 2.54 4.85 -1.96
N GLU A 232 1.47 4.15 -1.63
CA GLU A 232 0.11 4.69 -1.59
C GLU A 232 -0.52 4.53 -0.20
N SER A 233 -1.47 5.40 0.15
CA SER A 233 -2.05 5.40 1.49
C SER A 233 -2.68 4.04 1.84
N GLY A 234 -2.40 3.56 3.05
CA GLY A 234 -2.87 2.25 3.52
C GLY A 234 -2.27 1.04 2.79
N SER A 235 -1.32 1.23 1.88
CA SER A 235 -0.69 0.12 1.17
C SER A 235 0.35 -0.60 2.03
N MET A 236 0.49 -1.90 1.80
CA MET A 236 1.39 -2.77 2.54
C MET A 236 2.24 -3.60 1.57
N ALA A 237 3.55 -3.63 1.77
CA ALA A 237 4.48 -4.47 1.04
C ALA A 237 5.29 -5.32 2.03
N ILE A 238 5.10 -6.65 2.00
CA ILE A 238 5.72 -7.57 2.95
C ILE A 238 6.47 -8.65 2.18
N GLY A 239 7.80 -8.56 2.16
CA GLY A 239 8.70 -9.45 1.45
C GLY A 239 9.87 -8.69 0.82
N GLN A 240 11.00 -9.38 0.60
CA GLN A 240 12.15 -8.77 -0.08
C GLN A 240 11.73 -8.32 -1.49
N GLY A 241 11.96 -7.05 -1.82
CA GLY A 241 11.58 -6.45 -3.10
C GLY A 241 10.07 -6.43 -3.39
N ALA A 242 9.21 -6.68 -2.41
CA ALA A 242 7.76 -6.55 -2.58
C ALA A 242 7.38 -5.09 -2.85
N GLN A 243 6.43 -4.85 -3.75
CA GLN A 243 6.02 -3.51 -4.15
C GLN A 243 4.50 -3.37 -4.11
N SER A 244 3.98 -2.46 -3.29
CA SER A 244 2.56 -2.13 -3.24
C SER A 244 2.35 -0.65 -3.53
N THR A 245 2.05 -0.34 -4.79
CA THR A 245 1.93 1.03 -5.30
C THR A 245 0.49 1.44 -5.57
N PHE A 246 -0.47 0.75 -4.96
CA PHE A 246 -1.90 1.05 -5.06
C PHE A 246 -2.51 1.19 -3.66
N LYS A 247 -3.53 2.05 -3.52
CA LYS A 247 -4.17 2.30 -2.22
C LYS A 247 -4.72 1.02 -1.62
N ASN A 248 -4.65 0.93 -0.28
CA ASN A 248 -5.24 -0.15 0.52
C ASN A 248 -4.81 -1.57 0.11
N SER A 249 -3.77 -1.71 -0.72
CA SER A 249 -3.38 -2.98 -1.32
C SER A 249 -2.22 -3.62 -0.58
N LEU A 250 -2.17 -4.95 -0.58
CA LEU A 250 -1.11 -5.74 0.04
C LEU A 250 -0.35 -6.55 -1.02
N ALA A 251 0.96 -6.29 -1.14
CA ALA A 251 1.89 -7.17 -1.85
C ALA A 251 2.56 -8.10 -0.84
N LEU A 252 2.24 -9.40 -0.89
CA LEU A 252 2.72 -10.41 0.05
C LEU A 252 3.68 -11.40 -0.62
N GLY A 253 4.87 -11.53 -0.04
CA GLY A 253 5.94 -12.41 -0.48
C GLY A 253 7.01 -11.71 -1.34
N THR A 254 8.15 -12.38 -1.48
CA THR A 254 9.33 -11.87 -2.20
C THR A 254 9.01 -11.54 -3.64
N GLY A 255 9.38 -10.32 -4.06
CA GLY A 255 9.25 -9.79 -5.42
C GLY A 255 7.82 -9.60 -5.91
N THR A 256 6.82 -9.76 -5.05
CA THR A 256 5.41 -9.58 -5.40
C THR A 256 5.10 -8.12 -5.68
N VAL A 257 4.36 -7.83 -6.75
CA VAL A 257 4.04 -6.46 -7.17
C VAL A 257 2.53 -6.28 -7.27
N VAL A 258 2.04 -5.19 -6.67
CA VAL A 258 0.72 -4.59 -6.93
C VAL A 258 0.95 -3.21 -7.52
N ASN A 259 0.90 -3.11 -8.84
CA ASN A 259 1.04 -1.86 -9.59
C ASN A 259 -0.20 -1.49 -10.41
N HIS A 260 -1.20 -2.37 -10.41
CA HIS A 260 -2.48 -2.17 -11.05
C HIS A 260 -3.55 -2.93 -10.26
N VAL A 261 -4.74 -2.35 -10.20
CA VAL A 261 -5.95 -2.99 -9.71
C VAL A 261 -7.00 -2.81 -10.79
N ASP A 262 -7.45 -3.93 -11.37
CA ASP A 262 -8.57 -3.93 -12.30
C ASP A 262 -9.81 -3.45 -11.53
N GLY A 263 -10.62 -2.58 -12.12
CA GLY A 263 -11.89 -2.15 -11.55
C GLY A 263 -13.09 -2.85 -12.20
N GLY A 264 -14.24 -2.78 -11.54
CA GLY A 264 -15.53 -3.10 -12.14
C GLY A 264 -16.26 -4.27 -11.48
N GLN A 265 -16.73 -5.19 -12.31
CA GLN A 265 -17.61 -6.30 -11.93
C GLN A 265 -16.85 -7.61 -11.92
N SER A 266 -17.21 -8.50 -11.00
CA SER A 266 -16.82 -9.91 -11.11
C SER A 266 -17.39 -10.49 -12.40
N LYS A 267 -16.53 -11.19 -13.17
CA LYS A 267 -16.87 -11.74 -14.50
C LYS A 267 -18.09 -12.66 -14.49
N PHE A 268 -18.32 -13.39 -13.38
CA PHE A 268 -19.35 -14.43 -13.31
C PHE A 268 -20.53 -14.09 -12.41
N THR A 269 -20.34 -13.22 -11.41
CA THR A 269 -21.40 -12.88 -10.44
C THR A 269 -21.97 -11.48 -10.65
N SER A 270 -21.35 -10.66 -11.52
CA SER A 270 -21.74 -9.25 -11.70
C SER A 270 -21.79 -8.47 -10.38
N GLN A 271 -20.97 -8.87 -9.40
CA GLN A 271 -20.79 -8.13 -8.16
C GLN A 271 -19.76 -7.02 -8.33
N ASN A 272 -20.12 -5.81 -7.89
CA ASN A 272 -19.26 -4.65 -7.92
C ASN A 272 -18.16 -4.78 -6.86
N TYR A 273 -16.95 -4.34 -7.20
CA TYR A 273 -15.93 -4.04 -6.20
C TYR A 273 -15.29 -2.67 -6.48
N ASP A 274 -15.02 -1.94 -5.40
CA ASP A 274 -14.35 -0.65 -5.46
C ASP A 274 -12.84 -0.85 -5.51
N VAL A 275 -12.19 -0.24 -6.51
CA VAL A 275 -10.73 -0.26 -6.65
C VAL A 275 -10.04 0.39 -5.46
N GLU A 276 -10.69 1.37 -4.81
CA GLU A 276 -10.14 2.06 -3.63
C GLU A 276 -10.03 1.13 -2.41
N ASN A 277 -10.76 0.02 -2.37
CA ASN A 277 -10.58 -0.99 -1.31
C ASN A 277 -9.29 -1.81 -1.46
N GLY A 278 -8.63 -1.73 -2.62
CA GLY A 278 -7.37 -2.42 -2.90
C GLY A 278 -7.51 -3.92 -3.12
N VAL A 279 -6.36 -4.58 -3.28
CA VAL A 279 -6.25 -6.03 -3.49
C VAL A 279 -5.11 -6.63 -2.68
N ILE A 280 -5.14 -7.96 -2.51
CA ILE A 280 -4.01 -8.73 -1.99
C ILE A 280 -3.40 -9.52 -3.14
N SER A 281 -2.17 -9.18 -3.53
CA SER A 281 -1.37 -10.03 -4.40
C SER A 281 -0.44 -10.88 -3.57
N ILE A 282 -0.48 -12.20 -3.81
CA ILE A 282 0.43 -13.16 -3.19
C ILE A 282 1.53 -13.63 -4.14
N ALA A 283 1.55 -13.17 -5.39
CA ALA A 283 2.48 -13.59 -6.44
C ALA A 283 2.33 -12.74 -7.71
N ASN A 284 3.34 -12.76 -8.58
CA ASN A 284 3.24 -12.22 -9.94
C ASN A 284 2.75 -13.30 -10.91
N VAL A 285 2.21 -12.87 -12.07
CA VAL A 285 1.81 -13.78 -13.16
C VAL A 285 2.99 -14.64 -13.62
N GLY A 286 2.76 -15.95 -13.76
CA GLY A 286 3.77 -16.96 -14.06
C GLY A 286 4.65 -17.37 -12.88
N LYS A 287 4.41 -16.82 -11.69
CA LYS A 287 5.10 -17.15 -10.43
C LYS A 287 4.11 -17.35 -9.28
N GLU A 288 2.93 -17.85 -9.60
CA GLU A 288 1.80 -18.01 -8.69
C GLU A 288 2.19 -18.84 -7.46
N ARG A 289 1.62 -18.50 -6.31
CA ARG A 289 1.79 -19.25 -5.06
C ARG A 289 0.50 -19.98 -4.71
N ARG A 290 0.63 -21.15 -4.08
CA ARG A 290 -0.49 -21.90 -3.52
C ARG A 290 -0.88 -21.34 -2.15
N ILE A 291 -2.19 -21.21 -1.92
CA ILE A 291 -2.75 -21.03 -0.58
C ILE A 291 -3.12 -22.43 -0.06
N ILE A 292 -2.48 -22.85 1.03
CA ILE A 292 -2.72 -24.16 1.67
C ILE A 292 -3.34 -23.97 3.05
N ASN A 293 -3.95 -25.03 3.59
CA ASN A 293 -4.64 -25.01 4.89
C ASN A 293 -5.84 -24.04 4.93
N LEU A 294 -6.53 -23.88 3.80
CA LEU A 294 -7.73 -23.07 3.70
C LEU A 294 -8.97 -23.90 4.08
N ALA A 295 -9.61 -23.51 5.19
CA ALA A 295 -10.91 -24.06 5.58
C ALA A 295 -11.99 -23.75 4.53
N ALA A 296 -13.06 -24.54 4.50
CA ALA A 296 -14.16 -24.34 3.57
C ALA A 296 -14.89 -23.02 3.85
N GLY A 297 -15.13 -22.21 2.81
CA GLY A 297 -15.88 -20.96 2.91
C GLY A 297 -17.36 -21.18 3.25
N ARG A 298 -17.97 -20.23 3.96
CA ARG A 298 -19.37 -20.28 4.41
C ARG A 298 -20.22 -19.19 3.77
N ASN A 299 -19.72 -17.97 3.72
CA ASN A 299 -20.42 -16.82 3.14
C ASN A 299 -20.02 -16.63 1.67
N ASP A 300 -20.79 -15.82 0.94
CA ASP A 300 -20.56 -15.56 -0.49
C ASP A 300 -19.20 -14.92 -0.80
N THR A 301 -18.60 -14.22 0.17
CA THR A 301 -17.30 -13.54 0.03
C THR A 301 -16.12 -14.35 0.59
N ASP A 302 -16.35 -15.58 1.04
CA ASP A 302 -15.28 -16.44 1.53
C ASP A 302 -14.55 -17.14 0.37
N ALA A 303 -13.26 -17.41 0.54
CA ALA A 303 -12.50 -18.19 -0.42
C ALA A 303 -12.96 -19.66 -0.44
N VAL A 304 -13.02 -20.26 -1.64
CA VAL A 304 -13.41 -21.66 -1.85
C VAL A 304 -12.17 -22.55 -1.87
N ASN A 305 -12.19 -23.66 -1.12
CA ASN A 305 -11.10 -24.65 -1.17
C ASN A 305 -11.38 -25.79 -2.18
N VAL A 306 -10.37 -26.63 -2.42
CA VAL A 306 -10.46 -27.73 -3.40
C VAL A 306 -11.55 -28.74 -3.06
N ALA A 307 -11.83 -28.99 -1.77
CA ALA A 307 -12.86 -29.94 -1.36
C ALA A 307 -14.28 -29.47 -1.73
N GLN A 308 -14.58 -28.18 -1.57
CA GLN A 308 -15.86 -27.59 -1.99
C GLN A 308 -16.03 -27.66 -3.51
N LEU A 309 -14.97 -27.38 -4.27
CA LEU A 309 -15.01 -27.49 -5.73
C LEU A 309 -15.23 -28.95 -6.19
N GLN A 310 -14.56 -29.92 -5.57
CA GLN A 310 -14.78 -31.33 -5.84
C GLN A 310 -16.21 -31.78 -5.51
N TYR A 311 -16.82 -31.25 -4.45
CA TYR A 311 -18.20 -31.53 -4.08
C TYR A 311 -19.18 -31.05 -5.16
N VAL A 312 -19.02 -29.82 -5.65
CA VAL A 312 -19.83 -29.28 -6.76
C VAL A 312 -19.67 -30.13 -8.02
N ASN A 313 -18.43 -30.50 -8.39
CA ASN A 313 -18.16 -31.32 -9.56
C ASN A 313 -18.83 -32.70 -9.47
N LYS A 314 -18.76 -33.37 -8.31
CA LYS A 314 -19.42 -34.67 -8.09
C LYS A 314 -20.94 -34.57 -8.24
N ASN A 315 -21.57 -33.52 -7.71
CA ASN A 315 -23.02 -33.33 -7.80
C ASN A 315 -23.46 -33.03 -9.24
N LEU A 316 -22.72 -32.17 -9.95
CA LEU A 316 -22.99 -31.90 -11.36
C LEU A 316 -22.87 -33.17 -12.21
N ALA A 317 -21.80 -33.92 -12.02
CA ALA A 317 -21.56 -35.14 -12.79
C ALA A 317 -22.64 -36.21 -12.54
N LYS A 318 -23.13 -36.37 -11.31
CA LYS A 318 -24.29 -37.22 -11.01
C LYS A 318 -25.57 -36.73 -11.68
N SER A 319 -25.81 -35.41 -11.70
CA SER A 319 -27.01 -34.85 -12.33
C SER A 319 -27.05 -35.05 -13.85
N ILE A 320 -25.88 -35.20 -14.49
CA ILE A 320 -25.76 -35.44 -15.93
C ILE A 320 -25.69 -36.94 -16.24
N GLY A 321 -24.77 -37.67 -15.61
CA GLY A 321 -24.48 -39.08 -15.88
C GLY A 321 -25.44 -40.08 -15.23
N GLY A 322 -26.37 -39.62 -14.40
CA GLY A 322 -27.32 -40.46 -13.66
C GLY A 322 -26.68 -41.18 -12.46
N ASP A 323 -27.49 -41.99 -11.76
CA ASP A 323 -27.11 -42.67 -10.51
C ASP A 323 -25.91 -43.63 -10.67
N ASN A 324 -25.58 -44.02 -11.91
CA ASN A 324 -24.45 -44.88 -12.25
C ASN A 324 -23.12 -44.12 -12.41
N TYR A 325 -23.07 -42.81 -12.14
CA TYR A 325 -21.81 -42.05 -12.19
C TYR A 325 -20.87 -42.45 -11.05
N THR A 326 -19.81 -43.21 -11.37
CA THR A 326 -18.82 -43.76 -10.43
C THR A 326 -17.58 -42.88 -10.22
N GLY A 327 -17.51 -41.71 -10.86
CA GLY A 327 -16.39 -40.77 -10.76
C GLY A 327 -15.59 -40.64 -12.06
N TYR A 328 -14.55 -39.81 -12.02
CA TYR A 328 -13.58 -39.68 -13.11
C TYR A 328 -12.49 -40.73 -12.88
N SER A 329 -12.62 -41.93 -13.45
CA SER A 329 -11.48 -42.82 -13.62
C SER A 329 -10.76 -42.43 -14.91
N ASP A 330 -9.48 -42.16 -14.77
CA ASP A 330 -8.50 -41.98 -15.84
C ASP A 330 -8.30 -43.25 -16.70
N ALA A 331 -8.93 -44.36 -16.31
CA ALA A 331 -9.06 -45.58 -17.09
C ALA A 331 -10.50 -45.73 -17.60
N ASP A 332 -10.57 -46.02 -18.90
CA ASP A 332 -11.71 -46.55 -19.67
C ASP A 332 -12.67 -45.57 -20.34
N GLY A 333 -12.77 -45.75 -21.66
CA GLY A 333 -13.59 -44.99 -22.60
C GLY A 333 -15.09 -45.13 -22.38
N HIS A 334 -15.58 -44.59 -21.27
CA HIS A 334 -17.00 -44.52 -20.98
C HIS A 334 -17.72 -43.57 -21.93
N THR A 335 -18.70 -44.09 -22.68
CA THR A 335 -19.68 -43.30 -23.42
C THR A 335 -20.78 -42.87 -22.45
N TYR A 336 -20.77 -41.59 -22.08
CA TYR A 336 -21.81 -41.02 -21.23
C TYR A 336 -23.07 -40.76 -22.06
N GLN A 337 -24.20 -41.36 -21.70
CA GLN A 337 -25.49 -40.90 -22.23
C GLN A 337 -25.87 -39.59 -21.54
N ALA A 338 -26.05 -38.52 -22.32
CA ALA A 338 -26.52 -37.25 -21.81
C ALA A 338 -27.93 -37.39 -21.21
N PRO A 339 -28.26 -36.58 -20.18
CA PRO A 339 -29.59 -36.58 -19.59
C PRO A 339 -30.63 -36.19 -20.65
N VAL A 340 -31.74 -36.94 -20.69
CA VAL A 340 -32.84 -36.65 -21.61
C VAL A 340 -33.63 -35.46 -21.08
N PHE A 341 -33.44 -34.28 -21.67
CA PHE A 341 -34.22 -33.10 -21.34
C PHE A 341 -35.61 -33.19 -21.98
N ASN A 342 -36.67 -33.30 -21.16
CA ASN A 342 -38.03 -33.04 -21.61
C ASN A 342 -38.20 -31.53 -21.81
N ILE A 343 -37.81 -31.02 -22.98
CA ILE A 343 -38.16 -29.66 -23.39
C ILE A 343 -39.68 -29.66 -23.58
N LYS A 344 -40.40 -28.92 -22.74
CA LYS A 344 -41.82 -28.59 -22.97
C LYS A 344 -41.90 -27.71 -24.23
N MET A 345 -41.76 -28.30 -25.41
CA MET A 345 -42.22 -27.65 -26.64
C MET A 345 -43.74 -27.52 -26.50
N LEU A 346 -44.27 -26.30 -26.65
CA LEU A 346 -45.70 -26.02 -26.65
C LEU A 346 -46.44 -27.07 -27.47
N ASN A 347 -47.21 -27.91 -26.77
CA ASN A 347 -48.31 -28.73 -27.25
C ASN A 347 -48.26 -29.11 -28.75
N THR A 348 -47.36 -30.02 -29.14
CA THR A 348 -47.32 -30.63 -30.48
C THR A 348 -48.63 -31.34 -30.86
N THR A 349 -49.54 -31.55 -29.90
CA THR A 349 -50.91 -32.04 -30.10
C THR A 349 -51.75 -31.11 -30.98
N MET A 350 -51.66 -29.78 -30.80
CA MET A 350 -52.40 -28.82 -31.63
C MET A 350 -51.87 -28.79 -33.08
N SER A 351 -50.55 -28.85 -33.26
CA SER A 351 -49.90 -28.91 -34.58
C SER A 351 -50.32 -30.15 -35.38
N LYS A 352 -50.39 -31.33 -34.73
CA LYS A 352 -50.86 -32.57 -35.37
C LYS A 352 -52.34 -32.54 -35.72
N GLN A 353 -53.20 -31.93 -34.88
CA GLN A 353 -54.62 -31.75 -35.17
C GLN A 353 -54.85 -30.77 -36.33
N LEU A 354 -54.16 -29.63 -36.35
CA LEU A 354 -54.21 -28.66 -37.45
C LEU A 354 -53.77 -29.28 -38.79
N LEU A 355 -52.69 -30.07 -38.80
CA LEU A 355 -52.23 -30.76 -40.01
C LEU A 355 -53.25 -31.81 -40.50
N LYS A 356 -53.90 -32.53 -39.57
CA LYS A 356 -54.94 -33.51 -39.91
C LYS A 356 -56.18 -32.82 -40.50
N GLN A 357 -56.56 -31.67 -39.93
CA GLN A 357 -57.67 -30.85 -40.42
C GLN A 357 -57.35 -30.29 -41.81
N HIS A 358 -56.13 -29.79 -42.03
CA HIS A 358 -55.66 -29.30 -43.34
C HIS A 358 -55.63 -30.40 -44.42
N LYS A 359 -55.22 -31.62 -44.05
CA LYS A 359 -55.27 -32.77 -44.97
C LYS A 359 -56.72 -33.14 -45.32
N GLN A 360 -57.65 -33.06 -44.37
CA GLN A 360 -59.07 -33.32 -44.64
C GLN A 360 -59.68 -32.26 -45.56
N THR A 361 -59.45 -30.97 -45.31
CA THR A 361 -59.95 -29.89 -46.18
C THR A 361 -59.35 -29.97 -47.58
N MET A 362 -58.06 -30.24 -47.72
CA MET A 362 -57.43 -30.46 -49.03
C MET A 362 -58.02 -31.66 -49.77
N SER A 363 -58.35 -32.75 -49.07
CA SER A 363 -58.95 -33.94 -49.70
C SER A 363 -60.36 -33.64 -50.24
N VAL A 364 -61.15 -32.86 -49.50
CA VAL A 364 -62.48 -32.42 -49.92
C VAL A 364 -62.38 -31.48 -51.12
N LEU A 365 -61.43 -30.53 -51.10
CA LEU A 365 -61.20 -29.60 -52.21
C LEU A 365 -60.82 -30.35 -53.50
N ILE A 366 -59.94 -31.35 -53.40
CA ILE A 366 -59.55 -32.20 -54.55
C ILE A 366 -60.76 -32.97 -55.09
N ALA A 367 -61.64 -33.50 -54.22
CA ALA A 367 -62.85 -34.19 -54.64
C ALA A 367 -63.83 -33.27 -55.36
N GLN A 368 -64.02 -32.03 -54.87
CA GLN A 368 -64.84 -31.01 -55.51
C GLN A 368 -64.28 -30.60 -56.88
N ILE A 369 -62.96 -30.41 -56.98
CA ILE A 369 -62.29 -30.12 -58.27
C ILE A 369 -62.51 -31.28 -59.25
N ARG A 370 -62.35 -32.55 -58.82
CA ARG A 370 -62.63 -33.72 -59.68
C ARG A 370 -64.08 -33.75 -60.17
N GLN A 371 -65.05 -33.48 -59.30
CA GLN A 371 -66.46 -33.40 -59.71
C GLN A 371 -66.70 -32.26 -60.71
N ALA A 372 -66.14 -31.08 -60.47
CA ALA A 372 -66.24 -29.94 -61.39
C ALA A 372 -65.63 -30.25 -62.76
N THR A 373 -64.48 -30.93 -62.79
CA THR A 373 -63.84 -31.38 -64.05
C THR A 373 -64.74 -32.35 -64.80
N VAL A 374 -65.32 -33.36 -64.13
CA VAL A 374 -66.26 -34.31 -64.76
C VAL A 374 -67.49 -33.60 -65.33
N ILE A 375 -68.07 -32.66 -64.58
CA ILE A 375 -69.22 -31.86 -65.03
C ILE A 375 -68.83 -31.02 -66.27
N MET A 376 -67.65 -30.41 -66.28
CA MET A 376 -67.14 -29.68 -67.44
C MET A 376 -66.93 -30.60 -68.65
N THR A 377 -66.39 -31.81 -68.47
CA THR A 377 -66.22 -32.78 -69.57
C THR A 377 -67.57 -33.23 -70.15
N ILE A 378 -68.59 -33.43 -69.30
CA ILE A 378 -69.95 -33.76 -69.74
C ILE A 378 -70.59 -32.58 -70.49
N LYS A 379 -70.44 -31.36 -70.00
CA LYS A 379 -70.92 -30.15 -70.70
C LYS A 379 -70.21 -29.97 -72.05
N ALA A 380 -68.90 -30.18 -72.11
CA ALA A 380 -68.12 -30.13 -73.36
C ALA A 380 -68.57 -31.20 -74.37
N ARG A 381 -68.87 -32.42 -73.92
CA ARG A 381 -69.43 -33.49 -74.77
C ARG A 381 -70.83 -33.13 -75.30
N LYS A 382 -71.70 -32.56 -74.46
CA LYS A 382 -73.02 -32.06 -74.92
C LYS A 382 -72.88 -30.94 -75.94
N LEU A 383 -71.90 -30.04 -75.77
CA LEU A 383 -71.61 -28.97 -76.71
C LEU A 383 -71.08 -29.52 -78.05
N GLN A 384 -70.22 -30.54 -78.03
CA GLN A 384 -69.76 -31.22 -79.25
C GLN A 384 -70.89 -31.94 -80.00
N VAL A 385 -71.83 -32.57 -79.28
CA VAL A 385 -73.02 -33.18 -79.90
C VAL A 385 -73.92 -32.11 -80.53
N LEU A 386 -74.09 -30.96 -79.86
CA LEU A 386 -74.80 -29.82 -80.45
C LEU A 386 -74.10 -29.27 -81.70
N LEU A 387 -72.76 -29.17 -81.67
CA LEU A 387 -71.97 -28.69 -82.81
C LEU A 387 -72.05 -29.63 -84.02
N HIS A 388 -72.15 -30.95 -83.78
CA HIS A 388 -72.32 -31.96 -84.82
C HIS A 388 -73.70 -31.89 -85.50
N TRP A 389 -74.74 -31.47 -84.76
CA TRP A 389 -76.07 -31.20 -85.32
C TRP A 389 -76.12 -29.90 -86.13
N VAL A 390 -75.35 -28.88 -85.75
CA VAL A 390 -75.30 -27.60 -86.48
C VAL A 390 -74.55 -27.72 -87.82
N THR A 391 -73.62 -28.68 -87.98
CA THR A 391 -72.88 -28.92 -89.23
C THR A 391 -73.64 -29.74 -90.29
N GLN A 392 -74.83 -30.25 -90.00
CA GLN A 392 -75.63 -31.12 -90.90
C GLN A 392 -76.85 -30.41 -91.55
N LEU A 393 -76.98 -29.08 -91.40
CA LEU A 393 -78.07 -28.31 -92.00
C LEU A 393 -77.64 -27.67 -93.34
N PRO A 394 -78.39 -27.86 -94.44
CA PRO A 394 -78.04 -27.34 -95.76
C PRO A 394 -78.23 -25.82 -95.87
N LEU A 395 -77.23 -25.14 -96.44
CA LEU A 395 -77.24 -23.72 -96.77
C LEU A 395 -78.31 -23.39 -97.83
N VAL A 396 -79.38 -22.71 -97.42
CA VAL A 396 -80.28 -21.97 -98.32
C VAL A 396 -80.42 -20.52 -97.83
N ARG A 397 -80.15 -19.60 -98.76
CA ARG A 397 -80.19 -18.12 -98.73
C ARG A 397 -81.37 -17.48 -97.95
N GLN A 398 -81.10 -16.46 -97.12
CA GLN A 398 -81.30 -15.00 -97.36
C GLN A 398 -81.19 -14.17 -96.04
N ARG A 399 -80.97 -12.86 -96.20
CA ARG A 399 -80.50 -11.80 -95.27
C ARG A 399 -81.57 -11.29 -94.25
N PRO A 400 -81.40 -10.11 -93.61
CA PRO A 400 -80.55 -9.69 -92.46
C PRO A 400 -81.42 -9.25 -91.24
N ILE A 401 -80.84 -8.51 -90.25
CA ILE A 401 -81.44 -7.77 -89.09
C ILE A 401 -81.22 -8.52 -87.74
N LEU A 402 -80.26 -8.14 -86.87
CA LEU A 402 -80.11 -6.95 -85.99
C LEU A 402 -80.93 -7.02 -84.68
N LEU A 403 -80.28 -7.27 -83.53
CA LEU A 403 -80.46 -6.61 -82.21
C LEU A 403 -79.52 -7.27 -81.15
N LEU A 404 -78.54 -6.54 -80.60
CA LEU A 404 -78.45 -5.97 -79.21
C LEU A 404 -78.60 -7.01 -78.08
N LEU A 405 -77.84 -7.03 -76.99
CA LEU A 405 -76.98 -6.04 -76.32
C LEU A 405 -76.05 -6.79 -75.33
N VAL A 406 -74.94 -6.14 -75.02
CA VAL A 406 -73.74 -6.50 -74.24
C VAL A 406 -73.96 -7.23 -72.92
#